data_AF-A0A024GX30-F1
#
_entry.id   AF-A0A024GX30-F1
#
_cell.length_a   1.000
_cell.length_b   1.000
_cell.length_c   1.000
_cell.angle_alpha   90.00
_cell.angle_beta   90.00
_cell.angle_gamma   90.00
#
_symmetry.space_group_name_H-M   'P 1'
#
loop_
_entity.id
_entity.type
_entity.pdbx_description
1 polymer ?
#
loop_
_entity_poly.entity_id
_entity_poly.type
_entity_poly.pdbx_seq_one_letter_code
_entity_poly.pdbx_strand_id
1 'polypeptide(L)'
;MARRKSKTNLPADWHEYLEAEANGRHITPGTEVSIRGERGRFRFIKRVVRDSGKEWLDFWGGPKGSENWRSFSADQIRRVHRIGKTDKALVAQHKAKKEALRAA
;
A
#
# COMPACT_ATOMS: atom_id res chain seq x y z
N MET A 1 -28.36 -0.26 -10.56
CA MET A 1 -27.30 -1.07 -11.21
C MET A 1 -26.48 -1.78 -10.13
N ALA A 2 -26.73 -3.07 -9.88
CA ALA A 2 -25.95 -3.83 -8.90
C ALA A 2 -24.53 -4.06 -9.45
N ARG A 3 -23.50 -3.62 -8.71
CA ARG A 3 -22.10 -3.84 -9.07
C ARG A 3 -21.83 -5.35 -9.07
N ARG A 4 -21.65 -5.93 -10.26
CA ARG A 4 -21.23 -7.33 -10.42
C ARG A 4 -19.93 -7.52 -9.62
N LYS A 5 -19.95 -8.37 -8.58
CA LYS A 5 -18.72 -8.78 -7.89
C LYS A 5 -17.79 -9.34 -8.95
N SER A 6 -16.64 -8.71 -9.17
CA SER A 6 -15.62 -9.26 -10.05
C SER A 6 -15.23 -10.62 -9.48
N LYS A 7 -15.37 -11.69 -10.25
CA LYS A 7 -14.70 -12.94 -9.92
C LYS A 7 -13.21 -12.60 -9.96
N THR A 8 -12.56 -12.58 -8.80
CA THR A 8 -11.11 -12.42 -8.75
C THR A 8 -10.53 -13.67 -9.41
N ASN A 9 -10.09 -13.56 -10.66
CA ASN A 9 -9.44 -14.64 -11.40
C ASN A 9 -7.99 -14.74 -10.91
N LEU A 10 -7.81 -15.04 -9.63
CA LEU A 10 -6.52 -15.41 -9.09
C LEU A 10 -6.24 -16.86 -9.47
N PRO A 11 -4.98 -17.22 -9.73
CA PRO A 11 -4.57 -18.61 -9.70
C PRO A 11 -5.03 -19.26 -8.39
N ALA A 12 -5.45 -20.53 -8.46
CA ALA A 12 -6.04 -21.22 -7.32
C ALA A 12 -5.06 -21.36 -6.13
N ASP A 13 -3.76 -21.31 -6.40
CA ASP A 13 -2.69 -21.42 -5.41
C ASP A 13 -2.33 -20.08 -4.75
N TRP A 14 -3.04 -18.99 -5.04
CA TRP A 14 -2.77 -17.64 -4.51
C TRP A 14 -3.79 -17.28 -3.43
N HIS A 15 -3.28 -16.91 -2.26
CA HIS A 15 -4.08 -16.48 -1.12
C HIS A 15 -3.73 -15.04 -0.76
N GLU A 16 -4.75 -14.18 -0.72
CA GLU A 16 -4.59 -12.77 -0.37
C GLU A 16 -5.04 -12.52 1.07
N TYR A 17 -4.27 -11.71 1.78
CA TYR A 17 -4.56 -11.27 3.15
C TYR A 17 -4.43 -9.75 3.24
N LEU A 18 -5.31 -9.13 4.02
CA LEU A 18 -5.25 -7.70 4.33
C LEU A 18 -4.40 -7.40 5.57
N GLU A 19 -3.67 -8.40 6.05
CA GLU A 19 -2.85 -8.30 7.26
C GLU A 19 -1.49 -8.94 6.99
N ALA A 20 -0.46 -8.35 7.58
CA ALA A 20 0.90 -8.84 7.55
C ALA A 20 1.62 -8.49 8.85
N GLU A 21 2.79 -9.10 9.06
CA GLU A 21 3.71 -8.72 10.12
C GLU A 21 5.08 -8.38 9.52
N ALA A 22 5.69 -7.29 9.99
CA ALA A 22 7.08 -7.01 9.70
C ALA A 22 7.75 -6.28 10.86
N ASN A 23 9.00 -6.64 11.16
CA ASN A 23 9.76 -6.09 12.28
C ASN A 23 8.99 -6.16 13.63
N GLY A 24 8.27 -7.27 13.88
CA GLY A 24 7.47 -7.48 15.08
C GLY A 24 6.27 -6.55 15.22
N ARG A 25 5.78 -5.97 14.12
CA ARG A 25 4.62 -5.08 14.08
C ARG A 25 3.58 -5.58 13.09
N HIS A 26 2.33 -5.47 13.51
CA HIS A 26 1.18 -5.72 12.65
C HIS A 26 1.00 -4.59 11.62
N ILE A 27 0.71 -4.97 10.37
CA ILE A 27 0.55 -4.08 9.24
C ILE A 27 -0.83 -4.35 8.63
N THR A 28 -1.63 -3.29 8.52
CA THR A 28 -2.95 -3.26 7.88
C THR A 28 -2.97 -2.29 6.70
N PRO A 29 -3.98 -2.32 5.81
CA PRO A 29 -3.97 -1.50 4.61
C PRO A 29 -3.88 -0.01 4.95
N GLY A 30 -3.03 0.72 4.23
CA GLY A 30 -2.68 2.11 4.53
C GLY A 30 -1.51 2.29 5.50
N THR A 31 -1.08 1.25 6.22
CA THR A 31 0.10 1.31 7.08
C THR A 31 1.32 1.69 6.24
N GLU A 32 2.01 2.76 6.66
CA GLU A 32 3.17 3.26 5.95
C GLU A 32 4.45 2.55 6.39
N VAL A 33 5.25 2.13 5.43
CA VAL A 33 6.57 1.54 5.64
C VAL A 33 7.64 2.26 4.83
N SER A 34 8.89 2.09 5.24
CA SER A 34 10.06 2.38 4.41
C SER A 34 10.73 1.07 4.03
N ILE A 35 11.12 0.97 2.76
CA ILE A 35 11.76 -0.20 2.17
C ILE A 35 13.27 0.04 2.05
N ARG A 36 14.09 -1.00 2.25
CA ARG A 36 15.55 -0.93 2.10
C ARG A 36 15.90 -0.65 0.64
N GLY A 37 16.83 0.27 0.40
CA GLY A 37 17.23 0.67 -0.96
C GLY A 37 16.25 1.59 -1.69
N GLU A 38 15.08 1.87 -1.11
CA GLU A 38 14.03 2.65 -1.76
C GLU A 38 13.84 4.03 -1.12
N ARG A 39 13.43 5.00 -1.95
CA ARG A 39 13.06 6.34 -1.49
C ARG A 39 11.55 6.44 -1.30
N GLY A 40 11.14 7.16 -0.26
CA GLY A 40 9.73 7.49 -0.01
C GLY A 40 9.03 6.57 0.99
N ARG A 41 7.71 6.71 1.05
CA ARG A 41 6.83 5.94 1.93
C ARG A 41 5.95 5.03 1.06
N PHE A 42 5.73 3.83 1.56
CA PHE A 42 4.96 2.79 0.90
C PHE A 42 3.78 2.42 1.78
N ARG A 43 2.56 2.55 1.27
CA ARG A 43 1.33 2.22 1.98
C ARG A 43 0.96 0.80 1.65
N PHE A 44 0.84 -0.05 2.67
CA PHE A 44 0.48 -1.45 2.49
C PHE A 44 -0.91 -1.57 1.85
N ILE A 45 -1.06 -2.51 0.93
CA ILE A 45 -2.31 -2.83 0.26
C ILE A 45 -2.77 -4.21 0.69
N LYS A 46 -1.92 -5.22 0.46
CA LYS A 46 -2.23 -6.62 0.73
C LYS A 46 -0.95 -7.46 0.80
N ARG A 47 -1.09 -8.65 1.35
CA ARG A 47 -0.09 -9.71 1.37
C ARG A 47 -0.59 -10.86 0.51
N VAL A 48 0.29 -11.42 -0.30
CA VAL A 48 -0.02 -12.56 -1.15
C VAL A 48 0.90 -13.70 -0.77
N VAL A 49 0.31 -14.87 -0.53
CA VAL A 49 1.02 -16.10 -0.21
C VAL A 49 0.64 -17.16 -1.23
N ARG A 50 1.62 -17.94 -1.67
CA ARG A 50 1.39 -19.11 -2.52
C ARG A 50 1.49 -20.39 -1.71
N ASP A 51 0.82 -21.45 -2.16
CA ASP A 51 0.96 -22.80 -1.56
C ASP A 51 2.43 -23.28 -1.55
N SER A 52 3.23 -22.82 -2.51
CA SER A 52 4.69 -23.06 -2.56
C SER A 52 5.49 -22.41 -1.40
N GLY A 53 4.86 -21.63 -0.54
CA GLY A 53 5.50 -20.87 0.55
C GLY A 53 6.10 -19.53 0.14
N LYS A 54 6.04 -19.15 -1.14
CA LYS A 54 6.46 -17.82 -1.60
C LYS A 54 5.47 -16.77 -1.12
N GLU A 55 5.99 -15.65 -0.62
CA GLU A 55 5.21 -14.54 -0.09
C GLU A 55 5.74 -13.21 -0.62
N TRP A 56 4.84 -12.27 -0.90
CA TRP A 56 5.17 -10.86 -1.11
C TRP A 56 4.07 -9.96 -0.59
N LEU A 57 4.44 -8.71 -0.33
CA LEU A 57 3.57 -7.66 0.17
C LEU A 57 3.49 -6.57 -0.88
N ASP A 58 2.26 -6.19 -1.24
CA ASP A 58 1.97 -5.14 -2.20
C ASP A 58 1.79 -3.80 -1.50
N PHE A 59 2.39 -2.77 -2.10
CA PHE A 59 2.34 -1.41 -1.60
C PHE A 59 2.07 -0.40 -2.72
N TRP A 60 1.46 0.72 -2.34
CA TRP A 60 1.43 1.92 -3.16
C TRP A 60 2.33 2.99 -2.54
N GLY A 61 3.29 3.49 -3.29
CA GLY A 61 4.13 4.58 -2.80
C GLY A 61 5.40 4.76 -3.59
N GLY A 62 6.42 5.31 -2.93
CA GLY A 62 7.67 5.71 -3.57
C GLY A 62 7.92 7.21 -3.42
N PRO A 63 8.78 7.80 -4.28
CA PRO A 63 9.02 9.23 -4.28
C PRO A 63 7.74 10.03 -4.47
N LYS A 64 7.59 11.14 -3.74
CA LYS A 64 6.44 12.04 -3.88
C LYS A 64 6.30 12.50 -5.34
N GLY A 65 5.11 12.31 -5.93
CA GLY A 65 4.84 12.66 -7.33
C GLY A 65 5.15 11.54 -8.34
N SER A 66 5.75 10.43 -7.89
CA SER A 66 6.04 9.25 -8.71
C SER A 66 5.69 7.98 -7.94
N GLU A 67 4.57 8.01 -7.23
CA GLU A 67 4.09 6.85 -6.49
C GLU A 67 3.58 5.79 -7.47
N ASN A 68 3.95 4.53 -7.23
CA ASN A 68 3.53 3.40 -8.04
C ASN A 68 3.25 2.15 -7.19
N TRP A 69 2.60 1.18 -7.81
CA TRP A 69 2.43 -0.15 -7.23
C TRP A 69 3.75 -0.90 -7.25
N ARG A 70 4.16 -1.42 -6.10
CA ARG A 70 5.38 -2.23 -5.97
C ARG A 70 5.19 -3.34 -4.95
N SER A 71 5.86 -4.47 -5.20
CA SER A 71 5.81 -5.65 -4.35
C SER A 71 7.19 -5.90 -3.73
N PHE A 72 7.21 -6.22 -2.44
CA PHE A 72 8.43 -6.48 -1.67
C PHE A 72 8.23 -7.65 -0.72
N SER A 73 9.32 -8.30 -0.32
CA SER A 73 9.28 -9.29 0.76
C SER A 73 9.35 -8.60 2.13
N ALA A 74 8.94 -9.30 3.20
CA ALA A 74 8.87 -8.73 4.54
C ALA A 74 10.25 -8.29 5.07
N ASP A 75 11.32 -8.99 4.70
CA ASP A 75 12.71 -8.69 5.09
C ASP A 75 13.26 -7.40 4.46
N GLN A 76 12.69 -6.96 3.34
CA GLN A 76 13.04 -5.69 2.70
C GLN A 76 12.45 -4.49 3.44
N ILE A 77 11.53 -4.70 4.38
CA ILE A 77 10.94 -3.61 5.17
C ILE A 77 11.97 -3.12 6.20
N ARG A 78 12.45 -1.90 5.97
CA ARG A 78 13.39 -1.23 6.89
C ARG A 78 12.70 -0.74 8.16
N ARG A 79 11.49 -0.20 8.03
CA ARG A 79 10.77 0.43 9.15
C ARG A 79 9.27 0.45 8.88
N VAL A 80 8.49 0.11 9.90
CA VAL A 80 7.04 0.34 9.93
C VAL A 80 6.76 1.64 10.68
N HIS A 81 6.08 2.59 10.06
CA HIS A 81 5.79 3.90 10.65
C HIS A 81 4.54 3.83 11.53
N ARG A 82 4.64 4.37 12.75
CA ARG A 82 3.51 4.47 13.67
C ARG A 82 2.47 5.50 13.22
N ILE A 83 2.91 6.55 12.55
CA ILE A 83 2.07 7.69 12.14
C ILE A 83 2.11 7.81 10.62
N GLY A 84 0.93 7.67 10.01
CA GLY A 84 0.72 7.93 8.59
C GLY A 84 0.76 9.43 8.29
N LYS A 85 1.50 9.83 7.26
CA LYS A 85 1.63 11.22 6.82
C LYS A 85 1.10 11.45 5.41
N THR A 86 1.09 10.42 4.57
CA THR A 86 0.74 10.51 3.16
C THR A 86 -0.74 10.85 2.98
N ASP A 87 -1.65 10.17 3.68
CA ASP A 87 -3.09 10.43 3.52
C ASP A 87 -3.48 11.85 3.95
N LYS A 88 -2.91 12.35 5.05
CA LYS A 88 -3.10 13.74 5.49
C LYS A 88 -2.62 14.74 4.42
N ALA A 89 -1.47 14.46 3.80
CA ALA A 89 -0.93 15.31 2.74
C ALA A 89 -1.81 15.29 1.48
N LEU A 90 -2.36 14.12 1.10
CA LEU A 90 -3.25 13.98 -0.04
C LEU A 90 -4.58 14.73 0.18
N VAL A 91 -5.16 14.63 1.38
CA VAL A 91 -6.38 15.37 1.74
C VAL A 91 -6.16 16.88 1.62
N ALA A 92 -5.04 17.39 2.13
CA ALA A 92 -4.70 18.81 2.04
C ALA A 92 -4.56 19.27 0.58
N GLN A 93 -3.87 18.49 -0.26
CA GLN A 93 -3.73 18.80 -1.69
C GLN A 93 -5.07 18.81 -2.42
N HIS A 94 -5.93 17.83 -2.14
CA HIS A 94 -7.25 17.76 -2.75
C HIS A 94 -8.14 18.93 -2.35
N LYS A 95 -8.08 19.36 -1.08
CA LYS A 95 -8.78 20.57 -0.61
C LYS A 95 -8.30 21.82 -1.35
N ALA A 96 -6.98 22.02 -1.43
CA ALA A 96 -6.39 23.16 -2.15
C ALA A 96 -6.78 23.18 -3.63
N LYS A 97 -6.78 22.01 -4.30
CA LYS A 97 -7.21 21.87 -5.70
C LYS A 97 -8.69 22.24 -5.88
N LYS A 98 -9.56 21.83 -4.95
CA LYS A 98 -10.99 22.18 -4.99
C LYS A 98 -11.24 23.67 -4.77
N GLU A 99 -10.49 24.31 -3.87
CA GLU A 99 -10.58 25.75 -3.64
C GLU A 99 -10.13 26.54 -4.87
N ALA A 100 -9.01 26.14 -5.49
CA ALA A 100 -8.55 26.74 -6.74
C ALA A 100 -9.55 26.59 -7.89
N LEU A 101 -10.20 25.43 -8.02
CA LEU A 101 -11.23 25.20 -9.03
C LEU A 101 -12.50 26.04 -8.80
N ARG A 102 -12.83 26.35 -7.54
CA ARG A 102 -13.99 27.20 -7.21
C ARG A 102 -13.72 28.70 -7.42
N ALA A 103 -12.45 29.09 -7.39
CA ALA A 103 -12.02 30.47 -7.57
C ALA A 103 -11.74 30.84 -9.04
N ALA A 104 -11.76 29.85 -9.94
CA ALA A 104 -11.64 30.00 -11.40
C ALA A 104 -13.02 29.96 -12.05
#